data_AF-A0A140GYP8-F1
#
_entry.id   AF-A0A140GYP8-F1
#
_cell.length_a   1.000
_cell.length_b   1.000
_cell.length_c   1.000
_cell.angle_alpha   90.00
_cell.angle_beta   90.00
_cell.angle_gamma   90.00
#
_symmetry.space_group_name_H-M   'P 1'
#
loop_
_entity.id
_entity.type
_entity.pdbx_description
1 polymer ?
#
loop_
_entity_poly.entity_id
_entity_poly.type
_entity_poly.pdbx_seq_one_letter_code
_entity_poly.pdbx_strand_id
1 'polypeptide(L)' 'MITFAKLIGGGLATISIAGSGVGIGVVFGALILGMSRNPSVKQQIFVYAILGFALSEAVALFGLMMAFLILFAF' A
#
# COMPACT_ATOMS: atom_id res chain seq x y z
N MET A 1 -28.78 -6.83 12.84
CA MET A 1 -27.51 -7.46 13.29
C MET A 1 -26.46 -7.49 12.16
N ILE A 2 -26.81 -7.99 10.97
CA ILE A 2 -25.88 -8.14 9.82
C ILE A 2 -25.29 -6.79 9.35
N THR A 3 -26.09 -5.72 9.27
CA THR A 3 -25.60 -4.37 8.86
C THR A 3 -24.52 -3.82 9.80
N PHE A 4 -24.66 -4.05 11.10
CA PHE A 4 -23.68 -3.62 12.09
C PHE A 4 -22.35 -4.37 11.92
N ALA A 5 -22.43 -5.69 11.67
CA ALA A 5 -21.26 -6.51 11.38
C ALA A 5 -20.56 -6.09 10.08
N LYS A 6 -21.30 -5.68 9.03
CA LYS A 6 -20.71 -5.12 7.80
C LYS A 6 -19.93 -3.84 8.04
N LEU A 7 -20.48 -2.91 8.82
CA LEU A 7 -19.79 -1.65 9.12
C LEU A 7 -18.48 -1.88 9.89
N ILE A 8 -18.50 -2.78 10.88
CA ILE A 8 -17.27 -3.16 11.61
C ILE A 8 -16.29 -3.87 10.69
N GLY A 9 -16.74 -4.88 9.93
CA GLY A 9 -15.89 -5.65 9.02
C GLY A 9 -15.26 -4.79 7.91
N GLY A 10 -16.05 -3.88 7.32
CA GLY A 10 -15.58 -2.91 6.34
C GLY A 10 -14.55 -1.95 6.94
N GLY A 11 -14.78 -1.47 8.16
CA GLY A 11 -13.82 -0.65 8.90
C GLY A 11 -12.49 -1.39 9.14
N LEU A 12 -12.54 -2.64 9.63
CA LEU A 12 -11.35 -3.45 9.88
C LEU A 12 -10.57 -3.77 8.60
N ALA A 13 -11.25 -3.96 7.46
CA ALA A 13 -10.58 -4.21 6.18
C ALA A 13 -9.66 -3.06 5.73
N THR A 14 -9.93 -1.83 6.17
CA THR A 14 -9.10 -0.65 5.83
C THR A 14 -7.76 -0.60 6.57
N ILE A 15 -7.53 -1.43 7.59
CA ILE A 15 -6.24 -1.52 8.30
C ILE A 15 -5.08 -1.89 7.35
N SER A 16 -5.40 -2.63 6.28
CA SER A 16 -4.47 -2.95 5.18
C SER A 16 -3.76 -1.72 4.58
N ILE A 17 -4.42 -0.55 4.56
CA ILE A 17 -3.88 0.70 4.02
C ILE A 17 -2.71 1.20 4.87
N ALA A 18 -2.75 1.00 6.19
CA ALA A 18 -1.65 1.40 7.07
C ALA A 18 -0.35 0.64 6.74
N GLY A 19 -0.45 -0.66 6.41
CA GLY A 19 0.69 -1.47 5.99
C GLY A 19 1.33 -0.96 4.70
N SER A 20 0.51 -0.61 3.70
CA SER A 20 1.03 -0.02 2.46
C SER A 20 1.64 1.37 2.70
N GLY A 21 1.02 2.21 3.53
CA GLY A 21 1.57 3.53 3.87
C GLY A 21 2.98 3.45 4.45
N VAL A 22 3.21 2.49 5.36
CA VAL A 22 4.55 2.20 5.89
C VAL A 22 5.47 1.66 4.79
N GLY A 23 5.01 0.72 3.97
CA GLY A 23 5.78 0.15 2.86
C GLY A 23 6.28 1.20 1.87
N ILE A 24 5.40 2.11 1.46
CA ILE A 24 5.72 3.25 0.58
C ILE A 24 6.78 4.13 1.23
N GLY A 25 6.61 4.48 2.51
CA GLY A 25 7.59 5.27 3.26
C GLY A 25 8.98 4.63 3.29
N VAL A 26 9.05 3.31 3.48
CA VAL A 26 10.31 2.55 3.47
C VAL A 26 10.93 2.53 2.08
N VAL A 27 10.14 2.28 1.02
CA VAL A 27 10.62 2.22 -0.37
C VAL A 27 11.22 3.56 -0.80
N PHE A 28 10.51 4.66 -0.57
CA PHE A 28 11.01 6.00 -0.93
C PHE A 28 12.15 6.46 -0.01
N GLY A 29 12.13 6.09 1.27
CA GLY A 29 13.26 6.34 2.17
C GLY A 29 14.55 5.66 1.71
N ALA A 30 14.45 4.38 1.30
CA ALA A 30 15.57 3.63 0.74
C ALA A 30 16.04 4.19 -0.61
N LEU A 31 15.12 4.69 -1.45
CA LEU A 31 15.45 5.37 -2.70
C LEU A 31 16.29 6.63 -2.45
N ILE A 32 15.88 7.50 -1.51
CA ILE A 32 16.62 8.72 -1.17
C ILE A 32 18.01 8.39 -0.64
N LEU A 33 18.11 7.40 0.24
CA LEU A 33 19.38 6.95 0.80
C LEU A 33 20.29 6.28 -0.26
N GLY A 34 19.71 5.56 -1.22
CA GLY A 34 20.43 4.98 -2.34
C GLY A 34 20.96 6.03 -3.31
N MET A 35 20.12 7.02 -3.65
CA MET A 35 20.51 8.15 -4.51
C MET A 35 21.59 9.03 -3.87
N SER A 36 21.57 9.23 -2.55
CA SER A 36 22.59 10.02 -1.86
C SER A 36 23.95 9.33 -1.84
N ARG A 37 23.99 7.99 -1.84
CA ARG A 37 25.23 7.20 -1.87
C ARG A 37 25.83 7.09 -3.27
N ASN A 38 25.00 6.89 -4.29
CA ASN A 38 25.49 6.80 -5.66
C ASN A 38 24.47 7.40 -6.66
N PRO A 39 24.65 8.68 -7.04
CA PRO A 39 23.74 9.36 -7.97
C PRO A 39 23.76 8.78 -9.39
N SER A 40 24.84 8.11 -9.81
CA SER A 40 25.01 7.61 -11.18
C SER A 40 23.98 6.55 -11.58
N VAL A 41 23.46 5.80 -10.60
CA VAL A 41 22.48 4.71 -10.79
C VAL A 41 21.03 5.15 -10.56
N LYS A 42 20.77 6.48 -10.47
CA LYS A 42 19.46 7.05 -10.14
C LYS A 42 18.32 6.47 -10.98
N GLN A 43 18.50 6.34 -12.28
CA GLN A 43 17.42 5.92 -13.18
C GLN A 43 17.03 4.45 -12.96
N GLN A 44 18.00 3.57 -12.71
CA GLN A 44 17.72 2.16 -12.44
C GLN A 44 17.07 1.96 -11.06
N ILE A 45 17.58 2.63 -10.02
CA ILE A 45 17.02 2.52 -8.67
C ILE A 45 15.61 3.15 -8.61
N PHE A 46 15.36 4.22 -9.38
CA PHE A 46 14.02 4.80 -9.48
C PHE A 46 13.00 3.81 -10.06
N VAL A 47 13.36 3.05 -11.12
CA VAL A 47 12.48 2.01 -11.67
C VAL A 47 12.18 0.92 -10.63
N TYR A 48 13.18 0.49 -9.87
CA TYR A 48 12.97 -0.49 -8.79
C TYR A 48 12.11 0.07 -7.65
N ALA A 49 12.27 1.36 -7.31
CA ALA A 49 11.43 2.00 -6.31
C ALA A 49 9.97 2.11 -6.76
N ILE A 50 9.70 2.45 -8.02
CA ILE A 50 8.34 2.47 -8.58
C ILE A 50 7.74 1.06 -8.61
N LEU A 51 8.52 0.03 -8.95
CA LEU A 51 8.07 -1.35 -8.87
C LEU A 51 7.69 -1.74 -7.42
N GLY A 52 8.54 -1.41 -6.45
CA GLY A 52 8.27 -1.65 -5.03
C GLY A 52 7.04 -0.89 -4.52
N PHE A 53 6.88 0.37 -4.95
CA PHE A 53 5.70 1.18 -4.68
C PHE A 53 4.42 0.54 -5.24
N ALA A 54 4.43 0.12 -6.51
CA ALA A 54 3.28 -0.50 -7.16
C ALA A 54 2.86 -1.81 -6.48
N LEU A 55 3.83 -2.62 -6.05
CA LEU A 55 3.57 -3.86 -5.31
C LEU A 55 2.99 -3.58 -3.91
N SER A 56 3.49 -2.56 -3.20
CA SER A 56 2.92 -2.12 -1.92
C SER A 56 1.48 -1.64 -2.08
N GLU A 57 1.23 -0.82 -3.10
CA GLU A 57 -0.11 -0.30 -3.40
C GLU A 57 -1.10 -1.41 -3.78
N ALA A 58 -0.66 -2.43 -4.54
CA ALA A 58 -1.52 -3.56 -4.89
C ALA A 58 -2.09 -4.25 -3.63
N VAL A 59 -1.32 -4.36 -2.55
CA VAL A 59 -1.77 -4.95 -1.28
C VAL A 59 -2.82 -4.05 -0.60
N ALA A 60 -2.64 -2.73 -0.60
CA ALA A 60 -3.65 -1.81 -0.10
C ALA A 60 -4.95 -1.87 -0.91
N LEU A 61 -4.84 -1.92 -2.25
CA LEU A 61 -5.99 -2.02 -3.13
C LEU A 61 -6.78 -3.31 -2.92
N PHE A 62 -6.12 -4.44 -2.63
CA PHE A 62 -6.83 -5.68 -2.26
C PHE A 62 -7.61 -5.54 -0.95
N GLY A 63 -7.05 -4.86 0.05
CA GLY A 63 -7.78 -4.61 1.30
C GLY A 63 -8.95 -3.63 1.12
N LEU A 64 -8.77 -2.58 0.32
CA LEU A 64 -9.84 -1.65 -0.05
C LEU A 64 -10.95 -2.35 -0.86
N MET A 65 -10.58 -3.24 -1.79
CA MET A 65 -11.52 -4.07 -2.54
C MET A 65 -12.37 -4.91 -1.60
N MET A 66 -11.76 -5.57 -0.61
CA MET A 66 -12.51 -6.32 0.40
C MET A 66 -13.44 -5.43 1.23
N ALA A 67 -12.98 -4.23 1.61
CA ALA A 67 -13.84 -3.26 2.30
C ALA A 67 -15.08 -2.91 1.47
N PHE A 68 -14.92 -2.65 0.17
CA PHE A 68 -16.05 -2.37 -0.73
C PHE A 68 -16.97 -3.56 -0.93
N LEU A 69 -16.43 -4.77 -1.06
CA LEU A 69 -17.26 -5.98 -1.16
C LEU A 69 -18.10 -6.21 0.10
N ILE A 70 -17.52 -6.01 1.31
CA ILE A 70 -18.22 -6.16 2.58
C ILE A 70 -19.32 -5.10 2.77
N LEU A 71 -19.10 -3.88 2.28
CA LEU A 71 -20.03 -2.78 2.46
C LEU A 71 -21.16 -2.76 1.43
N PHE A 72 -20.88 -3.15 0.18
CA PHE A 72 -21.78 -2.91 -0.95
C PHE A 72 -22.25 -4.16 -1.70
N ALA A 73 -21.53 -5.29 -1.62
CA ALA A 73 -21.87 -6.48 -2.39
C ALA A 73 -22.53 -7.57 -1.53
N PHE A 74 -21.90 -7.91 -0.40
CA PHE A 74 -22.46 -8.81 0.61
C PHE A 74 -23.36 -8.04 1.53
#